data_AF-A0A7K0KHD7-F1
#
_entry.id   AF-A0A7K0KHD7-F1
#
_cell.length_a   1.000
_cell.length_b   1.000
_cell.length_c   1.000
_cell.angle_alpha   90.00
_cell.angle_beta   90.00
_cell.angle_gamma   90.00
#
_symmetry.space_group_name_H-M   'P 1'
#
loop_
_entity.id
_entity.type
_entity.pdbx_description
1 polymer ?
#
loop_
_entity_poly.entity_id
_entity_poly.type
_entity_poly.pdbx_seq_one_letter_code
_entity_poly.pdbx_strand_id
1 'polypeptide(L)'
;MIKLDENKLNKLQTSSARLDKEYGPKSSPSREAFEARAKSFYYAEILKEQRKQLKMTQQQLADKIGKKREFISNIERGNSDMQLSTFLLISNALGLRYSLVVG
;
A
#
# COMPACT_ATOMS: atom_id res chain seq x y z
N MET A 1 0.59 34.75 -12.09
CA MET A 1 -0.01 33.43 -12.40
C MET A 1 0.89 32.76 -13.44
N ILE A 2 1.47 31.60 -13.13
CA ILE A 2 2.33 30.90 -14.10
C ILE A 2 1.44 30.34 -15.21
N LYS A 3 1.65 30.76 -16.47
CA LYS A 3 1.00 30.16 -17.63
C LYS A 3 1.84 28.98 -18.11
N LEU A 4 1.23 27.80 -18.11
CA LEU A 4 1.85 26.60 -18.65
C LEU A 4 1.69 26.58 -20.18
N ASP A 5 2.66 25.99 -20.87
CA ASP A 5 2.66 25.84 -22.32
C ASP A 5 1.79 24.64 -22.74
N GLU A 6 0.63 24.94 -23.33
CA GLU A 6 -0.36 23.94 -23.76
C GLU A 6 0.20 22.94 -24.78
N ASN A 7 1.11 23.38 -25.67
CA ASN A 7 1.71 22.49 -26.67
C ASN A 7 2.66 21.47 -26.04
N LYS A 8 3.33 21.84 -24.93
CA LYS A 8 4.16 20.91 -24.16
C LYS A 8 3.29 19.97 -23.34
N LEU A 9 2.22 20.47 -22.71
CA LEU A 9 1.26 19.67 -21.94
C LEU A 9 0.62 18.55 -22.78
N ASN A 10 0.19 18.86 -24.00
CA ASN A 10 -0.46 17.89 -24.89
C ASN A 10 0.47 16.75 -25.35
N LYS A 11 1.80 16.90 -25.20
CA LYS A 11 2.78 15.85 -25.52
C LYS A 11 3.11 14.95 -24.33
N LEU A 12 2.63 15.28 -23.13
CA LEU A 12 2.86 14.47 -21.94
C LEU A 12 1.91 13.27 -21.92
N GLN A 13 2.47 12.11 -21.58
CA GLN A 13 1.68 10.92 -21.37
C GLN A 13 1.01 10.96 -20.00
N THR A 14 -0.28 10.60 -19.93
CA THR A 14 -0.97 10.44 -18.66
C THR A 14 -0.52 9.16 -17.93
N SER A 15 -0.60 9.17 -16.60
CA SER A 15 -0.30 7.96 -15.81
C SER A 15 -1.16 6.77 -16.25
N SER A 16 -2.42 7.00 -16.60
CA SER A 16 -3.32 5.96 -17.13
C SER A 16 -2.80 5.37 -18.43
N ALA A 17 -2.42 6.21 -19.40
CA ALA A 17 -1.87 5.74 -20.67
C ALA A 17 -0.55 4.97 -20.49
N ARG A 18 0.27 5.34 -19.50
CA ARG A 18 1.49 4.61 -19.17
C ARG A 18 1.19 3.23 -18.59
N LEU A 19 0.29 3.17 -17.61
CA LEU A 19 -0.09 1.91 -17.00
C LEU A 19 -0.80 0.99 -18.01
N ASP A 20 -1.59 1.53 -18.93
CA ASP A 20 -2.25 0.74 -19.99
C ASP A 20 -1.22 0.12 -20.95
N LYS A 21 -0.13 0.84 -21.23
CA LYS A 21 1.00 0.32 -22.01
C LYS A 21 1.76 -0.79 -21.28
N GLU A 22 2.00 -0.64 -19.98
CA GLU A 22 2.81 -1.59 -19.19
C GLU A 22 2.02 -2.81 -18.71
N TYR A 23 0.76 -2.64 -18.30
CA TYR A 23 -0.05 -3.66 -17.63
C TYR A 23 -1.37 -3.97 -18.36
N GLY A 24 -1.62 -3.34 -19.51
CA GLY A 24 -2.89 -3.49 -20.22
C GLY A 24 -4.02 -2.63 -19.64
N PRO A 25 -5.18 -2.61 -20.30
CA PRO A 25 -6.33 -1.82 -19.86
C PRO A 25 -6.83 -2.27 -18.47
N LYS A 26 -7.63 -1.41 -17.81
CA LYS A 26 -8.16 -1.65 -16.46
C LYS A 26 -8.87 -2.99 -16.25
N SER A 27 -9.53 -3.52 -17.27
CA SER A 27 -10.25 -4.80 -17.22
C SER A 27 -9.38 -6.03 -17.50
N SER A 28 -8.07 -5.84 -17.72
CA SER A 28 -7.17 -6.95 -18.03
C SER A 28 -6.69 -7.65 -16.76
N PRO A 29 -6.47 -8.99 -16.78
CA PRO A 29 -5.95 -9.71 -15.63
C PRO A 29 -4.59 -9.19 -15.13
N SER A 30 -3.73 -8.73 -16.05
CA SER A 30 -2.43 -8.13 -15.72
C SER A 30 -2.60 -6.84 -14.92
N ARG A 31 -3.53 -5.99 -15.32
CA ARG A 31 -3.85 -4.75 -14.60
C ARG A 31 -4.49 -5.04 -13.24
N GLU A 32 -5.41 -5.98 -13.14
CA GLU A 32 -5.99 -6.40 -11.86
C GLU A 32 -4.91 -6.90 -10.88
N ALA A 33 -3.97 -7.72 -11.34
CA ALA A 33 -2.86 -8.21 -10.53
C ALA A 33 -1.88 -7.09 -10.11
N PHE A 34 -1.67 -6.09 -10.97
CA PHE A 34 -0.89 -4.90 -10.62
C PHE A 34 -1.60 -4.08 -9.54
N GLU A 35 -2.88 -3.78 -9.71
CA GLU A 35 -3.68 -3.00 -8.76
C GLU A 35 -3.80 -3.70 -7.40
N ALA A 36 -3.95 -5.03 -7.39
CA ALA A 36 -3.95 -5.82 -6.15
C ALA A 36 -2.62 -5.66 -5.39
N ARG A 37 -1.47 -5.81 -6.07
CA ARG A 37 -0.15 -5.61 -5.44
C ARG A 37 0.06 -4.17 -4.98
N ALA A 38 -0.40 -3.19 -5.76
CA ALA A 38 -0.32 -1.78 -5.40
C ALA A 38 -1.12 -1.48 -4.12
N LYS A 39 -2.32 -2.06 -3.97
CA LYS A 39 -3.13 -1.96 -2.75
C LYS A 39 -2.45 -2.63 -1.56
N SER A 40 -1.91 -3.83 -1.71
CA SER A 40 -1.21 -4.53 -0.63
C SER A 40 0.03 -3.74 -0.16
N PHE A 41 0.78 -3.14 -1.09
CA PHE A 41 1.88 -2.22 -0.76
C PHE A 41 1.39 -0.97 -0.01
N TYR A 42 0.31 -0.34 -0.50
CA TYR A 42 -0.28 0.84 0.13
C TYR A 42 -0.67 0.57 1.59
N TYR A 43 -1.36 -0.53 1.87
CA TYR A 43 -1.73 -0.90 3.23
C TYR A 43 -0.52 -1.20 4.12
N ALA A 44 0.52 -1.86 3.58
CA ALA A 44 1.76 -2.10 4.31
C ALA A 44 2.46 -0.79 4.71
N GLU A 45 2.51 0.21 3.81
CA GLU A 45 3.10 1.51 4.13
C GLU A 45 2.31 2.25 5.21
N ILE A 46 0.96 2.21 5.21
CA ILE A 46 0.15 2.80 6.30
C ILE A 46 0.55 2.22 7.67
N LEU A 47 0.66 0.89 7.77
CA LEU A 47 1.02 0.23 9.03
C LEU A 47 2.44 0.61 9.46
N LYS A 48 3.38 0.65 8.52
CA LYS A 48 4.78 1.05 8.76
C LYS A 48 4.89 2.49 9.22
N GLU A 49 4.15 3.40 8.61
CA GLU A 49 4.10 4.81 9.01
C GLU A 49 3.54 4.96 10.42
N GLN A 50 2.41 4.30 10.72
CA GLN A 50 1.82 4.31 12.05
C GLN A 50 2.80 3.76 13.10
N ARG A 51 3.49 2.65 12.80
CA ARG A 51 4.54 2.11 13.69
C ARG A 51 5.63 3.13 13.97
N LYS A 52 6.11 3.84 12.93
CA LYS A 52 7.13 4.88 13.07
C LYS A 52 6.63 6.07 13.87
N GLN A 53 5.37 6.48 13.70
CA GLN A 53 4.75 7.56 14.50
C GLN A 53 4.71 7.20 15.99
N LEU A 54 4.44 5.93 16.31
CA LEU A 54 4.51 5.40 17.68
C LEU A 54 5.95 5.17 18.18
N LYS A 55 6.97 5.48 17.38
CA LYS A 55 8.40 5.24 17.67
C LYS A 55 8.71 3.79 18.04
N MET A 56 7.94 2.84 17.48
CA MET A 56 8.14 1.42 17.71
C MET A 56 9.11 0.83 16.68
N THR A 57 9.99 -0.09 17.11
CA THR A 57 10.82 -0.89 16.20
C THR A 57 10.00 -2.03 15.59
N GLN A 58 10.49 -2.62 14.50
CA GLN A 58 9.87 -3.83 13.93
C GLN A 58 9.86 -4.99 14.94
N GLN A 59 10.89 -5.12 15.76
CA GLN A 59 10.96 -6.16 16.80
C GLN A 59 9.88 -5.95 17.86
N GLN A 60 9.73 -4.72 18.36
CA GLN A 60 8.71 -4.41 19.36
C GLN A 60 7.29 -4.68 18.86
N LEU A 61 7.01 -4.35 17.59
CA LEU A 61 5.71 -4.70 17.00
C LEU A 61 5.55 -6.22 16.87
N ALA A 62 6.60 -6.93 16.44
CA ALA A 62 6.58 -8.38 16.32
C ALA A 62 6.32 -9.08 17.66
N ASP A 63 7.02 -8.65 18.72
CA ASP A 63 6.84 -9.14 20.09
C ASP A 63 5.40 -8.91 20.58
N LYS A 64 4.85 -7.71 20.31
CA LYS A 64 3.48 -7.35 20.70
C LYS A 64 2.41 -8.24 20.07
N ILE A 65 2.65 -8.76 18.87
CA ILE A 65 1.70 -9.64 18.16
C ILE A 65 2.10 -11.13 18.18
N GLY A 66 3.16 -11.49 18.92
CA GLY A 66 3.66 -12.87 19.00
C GLY A 66 4.18 -13.43 17.67
N LYS A 67 4.86 -12.60 16.87
CA LYS A 67 5.46 -13.00 15.58
C LYS A 67 6.97 -12.72 15.57
N LYS A 68 7.66 -13.25 14.56
CA LYS A 68 9.08 -12.98 14.33
C LYS A 68 9.27 -11.61 13.66
N ARG A 69 10.43 -10.97 13.87
CA ARG A 69 10.73 -9.67 13.23
C ARG A 69 10.70 -9.73 11.71
N GLU A 70 11.14 -10.85 11.13
CA GLU A 70 11.16 -11.09 9.68
C GLU A 70 9.74 -11.05 9.11
N PHE A 71 8.73 -11.46 9.88
CA PHE A 71 7.33 -11.36 9.47
C PHE A 71 6.93 -9.90 9.27
N ILE A 72 7.23 -9.02 10.23
CA ILE A 72 6.97 -7.58 10.11
C ILE A 72 7.77 -6.99 8.94
N SER A 73 9.05 -7.36 8.80
CA SER A 73 9.88 -6.89 7.69
C SER A 73 9.36 -7.33 6.31
N ASN A 74 8.80 -8.54 6.18
CA ASN A 74 8.20 -9.01 4.94
C ASN A 74 6.95 -8.22 4.58
N ILE A 75 6.08 -7.98 5.58
CA ILE A 75 4.89 -7.17 5.44
C ILE A 75 5.25 -5.75 5.00
N GLU A 76 6.15 -5.07 5.71
CA GLU A 76 6.52 -3.67 5.45
C GLU A 76 7.30 -3.45 4.14
N ARG A 77 7.77 -4.52 3.50
CA ARG A 77 8.38 -4.46 2.17
C ARG A 77 7.39 -4.74 1.05
N GLY A 78 6.15 -5.10 1.36
CA GLY A 78 5.15 -5.50 0.37
C GLY A 78 5.47 -6.81 -0.33
N ASN A 79 6.32 -7.66 0.26
CA ASN A 79 6.79 -8.90 -0.37
C ASN A 79 5.80 -10.06 -0.28
N SER A 80 4.66 -9.85 0.39
CA SER A 80 3.61 -10.85 0.55
C SER A 80 2.26 -10.18 0.49
N ASP A 81 1.29 -10.85 -0.12
CA ASP A 81 -0.09 -10.42 -0.01
C ASP A 81 -0.58 -10.63 1.44
N MET A 82 -1.17 -9.58 2.01
CA MET A 82 -1.51 -9.57 3.43
C MET A 82 -2.96 -9.99 3.63
N GLN A 83 -3.15 -11.09 4.34
CA GLN A 83 -4.49 -11.51 4.76
C GLN A 83 -5.13 -10.45 5.66
N LEU A 84 -6.45 -10.26 5.54
CA LEU A 84 -7.21 -9.31 6.35
C LEU A 84 -7.04 -9.56 7.86
N SER A 85 -6.96 -10.82 8.29
CA SER A 85 -6.71 -11.19 9.69
C SER A 85 -5.37 -10.64 10.20
N THR A 86 -4.32 -10.72 9.39
CA THR A 86 -3.00 -10.16 9.71
C THR A 86 -3.05 -8.64 9.75
N PHE A 87 -3.72 -8.03 8.78
CA PHE A 87 -3.92 -6.58 8.75
C PHE A 87 -4.59 -6.11 10.04
N LEU A 88 -5.73 -6.70 10.42
CA LEU A 88 -6.45 -6.33 11.64
C LEU A 88 -5.60 -6.55 12.91
N LEU A 89 -4.86 -7.67 13.00
CA LEU A 89 -3.98 -7.95 14.12
C LEU A 89 -2.91 -6.87 14.30
N ILE A 90 -2.18 -6.53 13.23
CA ILE A 90 -1.14 -5.50 13.27
C ILE A 90 -1.77 -4.15 13.60
N SER A 91 -2.89 -3.83 12.96
CA SER A 91 -3.52 -2.53 13.12
C SER A 91 -4.04 -2.28 14.53
N ASN A 92 -4.63 -3.31 15.16
CA ASN A 92 -5.01 -3.28 16.58
C ASN A 92 -3.79 -3.07 17.47
N ALA A 93 -2.67 -3.76 17.19
CA ALA A 93 -1.42 -3.58 17.93
C ALA A 93 -0.84 -2.17 17.79
N LEU A 94 -1.13 -1.48 16.67
CA LEU A 94 -0.77 -0.09 16.40
C LEU A 94 -1.83 0.93 16.85
N GLY A 95 -2.91 0.49 17.50
CA GLY A 95 -3.96 1.36 18.03
C GLY A 95 -4.85 2.01 16.96
N LEU A 96 -4.84 1.50 15.73
CA LEU A 96 -5.72 1.95 14.66
C LEU A 96 -7.14 1.43 14.88
N ARG A 97 -8.14 2.25 14.54
CA ARG A 97 -9.56 1.89 14.62
C ARG A 97 -10.13 1.80 13.21
N TYR A 98 -10.86 0.73 12.93
CA TYR A 98 -11.55 0.53 11.66
C TYR A 98 -13.04 0.42 11.91
N SER A 99 -13.81 1.00 11.01
CA SER A 99 -15.25 0.80 10.93
C SER A 99 -15.55 0.21 9.56
N LEU A 100 -16.37 -0.83 9.53
CA LEU A 100 -17.00 -1.24 8.30
C LEU A 100 -18.01 -0.15 7.92
N VAL A 101 -17.78 0.52 6.80
CA VAL A 101 -18.77 1.43 6.21
C VAL A 101 -19.47 0.66 5.11
N VAL A 102 -20.75 0.37 5.31
CA VAL A 102 -21.61 -0.20 4.28
C VAL A 102 -22.23 0.99 3.55
N GLY A 103 -21.98 1.08 2.25
CA GLY A 103 -22.61 2.05 1.35
C GLY A 103 -23.94 1.53 0.83
#